data_AF-A0A9N8JJ99-F1
#
_entry.id   AF-A0A9N8JJ99-F1
#
_cell.length_a   1.000
_cell.length_b   1.000
_cell.length_c   1.000
_cell.angle_alpha   90.00
_cell.angle_beta   90.00
_cell.angle_gamma   90.00
#
_symmetry.space_group_name_H-M   'P 1'
#
loop_
_entity.id
_entity.type
_entity.pdbx_description
1 polymer ?
#
loop_
_entity_poly.entity_id
_entity_poly.type
_entity_poly.pdbx_seq_one_letter_code
_entity_poly.pdbx_strand_id
1 'polypeptide(L)'
;MLSRSLSILVLGLIALLSLATPAAAGPDFWQVWNNRNQCAKKDVRVVGAIMKFCAHNFWTGNAYAADGQSQSGVKVGVGASCRYGTFVPKEWCESQMLEVCAYGSARGRGQRKYDSGCQHFWITNG
;
A
#
# COMPACT_ATOMS: atom_id res chain seq x y z
N MET A 1 -44.03 -16.52 4.67
CA MET A 1 -43.46 -17.24 5.81
C MET A 1 -42.17 -17.90 5.34
N LEU A 2 -41.00 -17.31 5.62
CA LEU A 2 -39.73 -17.99 5.30
C LEU A 2 -39.65 -19.25 6.17
N SER A 3 -39.49 -20.40 5.51
CA SER A 3 -39.31 -21.70 6.20
C SER A 3 -38.11 -21.61 7.13
N ARG A 4 -38.24 -22.11 8.37
CA ARG A 4 -37.18 -22.17 9.38
C ARG A 4 -35.86 -22.75 8.83
N SER A 5 -35.94 -23.64 7.84
CA SER A 5 -34.81 -24.25 7.16
C SER A 5 -34.01 -23.25 6.31
N LEU A 6 -34.66 -22.24 5.73
CA LEU A 6 -34.01 -21.20 4.92
C LEU A 6 -33.17 -20.27 5.82
N SER A 7 -33.67 -19.93 7.01
CA SER A 7 -32.96 -19.07 7.97
C SER A 7 -31.68 -19.72 8.50
N ILE A 8 -31.68 -21.04 8.70
CA ILE A 8 -30.51 -21.79 9.18
C ILE A 8 -29.43 -21.87 8.08
N LEU A 9 -29.84 -22.09 6.82
CA LEU A 9 -28.91 -22.10 5.68
C LEU A 9 -28.26 -20.73 5.44
N VAL A 10 -29.03 -19.64 5.53
CA VAL A 10 -28.50 -18.28 5.37
C VAL A 10 -27.51 -17.92 6.48
N LEU A 11 -27.83 -18.24 7.74
CA LEU A 11 -26.92 -17.99 8.87
C LEU A 11 -25.65 -18.84 8.78
N GLY A 12 -25.75 -20.10 8.33
CA GLY A 12 -24.59 -20.95 8.07
C GLY A 12 -23.68 -20.42 6.95
N LEU A 13 -24.26 -19.87 5.89
CA LEU A 13 -23.50 -19.27 4.79
C LEU A 13 -22.73 -18.02 5.23
N ILE A 14 -23.36 -17.16 6.04
CA ILE A 14 -22.72 -15.95 6.58
C ILE A 14 -21.55 -16.32 7.49
N ALA A 15 -21.72 -17.34 8.36
CA ALA A 15 -20.66 -17.83 9.23
C ALA A 15 -19.46 -18.42 8.44
N LEU A 16 -19.73 -19.12 7.33
CA LEU A 16 -18.69 -19.64 6.43
C LEU A 16 -17.97 -18.52 5.66
N LEU A 17 -18.68 -17.45 5.27
CA LEU A 17 -18.08 -16.27 4.62
C LEU A 17 -17.20 -15.47 5.58
N SER A 18 -17.51 -15.44 6.89
CA SER A 18 -16.65 -14.82 7.90
C SER A 18 -15.35 -15.59 8.20
N LEU A 19 -15.23 -16.84 7.73
CA LEU A 19 -14.01 -17.65 7.83
C LEU A 19 -13.11 -17.53 6.59
N ALA A 20 -13.55 -16.82 5.55
CA ALA A 20 -12.70 -16.45 4.43
C ALA A 20 -11.63 -15.48 4.94
N THR A 21 -10.44 -16.03 5.15
CA THR A 21 -9.21 -15.36 5.57
C THR A 21 -9.00 -14.00 4.89
N PRO A 22 -8.49 -12.98 5.62
CA PRO A 22 -8.25 -11.63 5.10
C PRO A 22 -7.08 -11.54 4.09
N ALA A 23 -6.67 -12.63 3.46
CA ALA A 23 -5.64 -12.61 2.41
C ALA A 23 -6.04 -11.77 1.18
N ALA A 24 -7.35 -11.47 1.04
CA ALA A 24 -7.89 -10.54 0.05
C ALA A 24 -8.32 -9.18 0.64
N ALA A 25 -8.06 -8.92 1.93
CA ALA A 25 -8.36 -7.63 2.52
C ALA A 25 -7.32 -6.62 2.04
N GLY A 26 -7.80 -5.59 1.33
CA GLY A 26 -7.00 -4.42 1.01
C GLY A 26 -6.53 -3.68 2.28
N PRO A 27 -5.65 -2.68 2.12
CA PRO A 27 -5.19 -1.87 3.24
C PRO A 27 -6.37 -1.17 3.94
N ASP A 28 -6.23 -0.93 5.26
CA ASP A 28 -7.25 -0.24 6.04
C ASP A 28 -7.48 1.19 5.51
N PHE A 29 -8.72 1.47 5.11
CA PHE A 29 -9.08 2.74 4.48
C PHE A 29 -8.80 3.94 5.39
N TRP A 30 -9.11 3.85 6.68
CA TRP A 30 -8.93 4.96 7.63
C TRP A 30 -7.46 5.27 7.84
N GLN A 31 -6.62 4.24 7.91
CA GLN A 31 -5.18 4.38 8.01
C GLN A 31 -4.59 5.03 6.74
N VAL A 32 -5.01 4.57 5.56
CA VAL A 32 -4.60 5.18 4.28
C VAL A 32 -4.99 6.66 4.23
N TRP A 33 -6.23 6.97 4.58
CA TRP A 33 -6.74 8.34 4.61
C TRP A 33 -5.97 9.23 5.59
N ASN A 34 -5.73 8.75 6.81
CA ASN A 34 -4.97 9.49 7.81
C ASN A 34 -3.52 9.71 7.35
N ASN A 35 -2.84 8.66 6.85
CA ASN A 35 -1.47 8.77 6.34
C ASN A 35 -1.38 9.75 5.17
N ARG A 36 -2.37 9.75 4.27
CA ARG A 36 -2.47 10.73 3.19
C ARG A 36 -2.54 12.16 3.71
N ASN A 37 -3.38 12.42 4.70
CA ASN A 37 -3.51 13.75 5.29
C ASN A 37 -2.24 14.20 6.02
N GLN A 38 -1.59 13.30 6.76
CA GLN A 38 -0.31 13.59 7.40
C GLN A 38 0.79 13.86 6.37
N CYS A 39 0.84 13.08 5.30
CA CYS A 39 1.78 13.29 4.21
C CYS A 39 1.55 14.64 3.51
N ALA A 40 0.30 14.97 3.20
CA ALA A 40 -0.06 16.23 2.56
C ALA A 40 0.34 17.46 3.40
N LYS A 41 0.21 17.38 4.74
CA LYS A 41 0.67 18.43 5.66
C LYS A 41 2.18 18.65 5.62
N LYS A 42 2.95 17.60 5.32
CA LYS A 42 4.42 17.66 5.25
C LYS A 42 4.91 18.21 3.91
N ASP A 43 4.43 17.63 2.81
CA ASP A 43 4.76 18.07 1.45
C ASP A 43 3.77 17.47 0.44
N VAL A 44 2.88 18.31 -0.09
CA VAL A 44 1.87 17.89 -1.09
C VAL A 44 2.49 17.30 -2.36
N ARG A 45 3.73 17.65 -2.69
CA ARG A 45 4.43 17.09 -3.86
C ARG A 45 4.74 15.61 -3.69
N VAL A 46 4.98 15.16 -2.45
CA VAL A 46 5.18 13.74 -2.15
C VAL A 46 3.93 12.95 -2.44
N VAL A 47 2.76 13.45 -2.03
CA VAL A 47 1.48 12.81 -2.34
C VAL A 47 1.31 12.67 -3.86
N GLY A 48 1.59 13.74 -4.62
CA GLY A 48 1.55 13.68 -6.09
C GLY A 48 2.50 12.65 -6.69
N ALA A 49 3.74 12.57 -6.19
CA ALA A 49 4.73 11.59 -6.63
C ALA A 49 4.30 10.15 -6.33
N ILE A 50 3.77 9.90 -5.11
CA ILE A 50 3.25 8.60 -4.70
C ILE A 50 2.10 8.16 -5.60
N MET A 51 1.09 9.01 -5.78
CA MET A 51 -0.11 8.67 -6.57
C MET A 51 0.25 8.34 -8.03
N LYS A 52 1.24 9.06 -8.59
CA LYS A 52 1.73 8.78 -9.95
C LYS A 52 2.50 7.47 -10.03
N PHE A 53 3.41 7.23 -9.08
CA PHE A 53 4.22 6.02 -9.05
C PHE A 53 3.39 4.75 -8.78
N CYS A 54 2.40 4.84 -7.90
CA CYS A 54 1.53 3.73 -7.54
C CYS A 54 0.33 3.55 -8.48
N ALA A 55 0.25 4.27 -9.61
CA ALA A 55 -0.89 4.21 -10.53
C ALA A 55 -1.09 2.84 -11.23
N HIS A 56 -0.13 1.92 -11.11
CA HIS A 56 -0.21 0.57 -11.65
C HIS A 56 0.47 -0.45 -10.72
N ASN A 57 0.15 -1.72 -10.93
CA ASN A 57 0.78 -2.83 -10.21
C ASN A 57 2.17 -3.11 -10.79
N PHE A 58 3.10 -3.53 -9.95
CA PHE A 58 4.43 -3.91 -10.39
C PHE A 58 5.02 -5.03 -9.54
N TRP A 59 6.15 -5.56 -9.97
CA TRP A 59 6.96 -6.48 -9.18
C TRP A 59 8.18 -5.74 -8.66
N THR A 60 8.50 -5.91 -7.37
CA THR A 60 9.74 -5.35 -6.82
C THR A 60 10.95 -5.96 -7.53
N GLY A 61 12.03 -5.19 -7.63
CA GLY A 61 13.25 -5.61 -8.34
C GLY A 61 13.22 -5.45 -9.85
N ASN A 62 12.10 -5.06 -10.46
CA ASN A 62 12.10 -4.56 -11.83
C ASN A 62 12.71 -3.14 -11.88
N ALA A 63 13.16 -2.72 -13.07
CA ALA A 63 13.80 -1.41 -13.25
C ALA A 63 12.87 -0.26 -12.84
N TYR A 64 11.58 -0.34 -13.19
CA TYR A 64 10.58 0.66 -12.80
C TYR A 64 10.53 0.93 -11.29
N ALA A 65 10.47 -0.15 -10.50
CA ALA A 65 10.38 -0.07 -9.04
C ALA A 65 11.73 0.32 -8.42
N ALA A 66 12.83 -0.27 -8.89
CA ALA A 66 14.17 -0.08 -8.34
C ALA A 66 14.73 1.33 -8.65
N ASP A 67 14.62 1.78 -9.89
CA ASP A 67 15.08 3.12 -10.30
C ASP A 67 14.15 4.20 -9.74
N GLY A 68 12.88 3.86 -9.53
CA GLY A 68 11.85 4.73 -9.03
C GLY A 68 11.39 5.77 -10.06
N GLN A 69 10.60 6.74 -9.60
CA GLN A 69 10.11 7.85 -10.41
C GLN A 69 10.35 9.18 -9.70
N SER A 70 10.79 10.19 -10.46
CA SER A 70 10.93 11.57 -9.98
C SER A 70 9.75 12.42 -10.42
N GLN A 71 9.17 13.17 -9.49
CA GLN A 71 8.10 14.13 -9.75
C GLN A 71 8.27 15.35 -8.84
N SER A 72 8.35 16.54 -9.42
CA SER A 72 8.40 17.81 -8.69
C SER A 72 9.47 17.88 -7.58
N GLY A 73 10.67 17.34 -7.83
CA GLY A 73 11.79 17.30 -6.87
C GLY A 73 11.66 16.24 -5.77
N VAL A 74 10.72 15.30 -5.90
CA VAL A 74 10.57 14.12 -5.04
C VAL A 74 10.85 12.87 -5.86
N LYS A 75 11.65 11.96 -5.33
CA LYS A 75 11.87 10.64 -5.94
C LYS A 75 11.28 9.57 -5.04
N VAL A 76 10.54 8.63 -5.62
CA VAL A 76 9.91 7.51 -4.93
C VAL A 76 10.27 6.20 -5.62
N GLY A 77 10.40 5.12 -4.87
CA GLY A 77 10.63 3.80 -5.46
C GLY A 77 10.62 2.68 -4.44
N VAL A 78 10.71 1.45 -4.94
CA VAL A 78 10.65 0.22 -4.16
C VAL A 78 11.77 -0.73 -4.56
N GLY A 79 12.74 -0.91 -3.66
CA GLY A 79 13.79 -1.92 -3.80
C GLY A 79 13.29 -3.32 -3.42
N ALA A 80 14.06 -4.33 -3.84
CA ALA A 80 13.85 -5.73 -3.47
C ALA A 80 15.11 -6.32 -2.85
N SER A 81 14.97 -7.07 -1.75
CA SER A 81 16.06 -7.88 -1.19
C SER A 81 15.83 -9.40 -1.30
N CYS A 82 14.62 -9.82 -1.66
CA CYS A 82 14.29 -11.23 -1.79
C CYS A 82 14.62 -11.76 -3.19
N ARG A 83 14.98 -13.05 -3.27
CA ARG A 83 15.48 -13.71 -4.49
C ARG A 83 14.53 -13.61 -5.68
N TYR A 84 13.23 -13.61 -5.39
CA TYR A 84 12.20 -13.31 -6.36
C TYR A 84 11.58 -11.96 -5.98
N GLY A 85 11.41 -11.10 -6.97
CA GLY A 85 10.60 -9.90 -6.81
C GLY A 85 9.23 -10.27 -6.27
N THR A 86 8.65 -9.41 -5.45
CA THR A 86 7.34 -9.61 -4.87
C THR A 86 6.33 -8.66 -5.51
N PHE A 87 5.13 -9.17 -5.76
CA PHE A 87 4.08 -8.40 -6.42
C PHE A 87 3.56 -7.32 -5.49
N VAL A 88 3.44 -6.11 -6.00
CA VAL A 88 2.91 -4.95 -5.30
C VAL A 88 1.66 -4.46 -6.04
N PRO A 89 0.46 -4.77 -5.52
CA PRO A 89 -0.78 -4.17 -5.98
C PRO A 89 -0.78 -2.64 -5.74
N LYS A 90 -1.45 -1.89 -6.61
CA LYS A 90 -1.52 -0.42 -6.53
C LYS A 90 -2.01 0.08 -5.18
N GLU A 91 -3.00 -0.59 -4.59
CA GLU A 91 -3.60 -0.19 -3.30
C GLU A 91 -2.57 -0.35 -2.17
N TRP A 92 -1.80 -1.43 -2.19
CA TRP A 92 -0.72 -1.67 -1.23
C TRP A 92 0.46 -0.73 -1.46
N CYS A 93 0.81 -0.42 -2.71
CA CYS A 93 1.82 0.58 -3.03
C CYS A 93 1.46 1.93 -2.40
N GLU A 94 0.24 2.41 -2.63
CA GLU A 94 -0.24 3.68 -2.09
C GLU A 94 -0.21 3.66 -0.56
N SER A 95 -0.79 2.64 0.06
CA SER A 95 -0.84 2.52 1.52
C SER A 95 0.55 2.56 2.15
N GLN A 96 1.48 1.75 1.65
CA GLN A 96 2.82 1.61 2.20
C GLN A 96 3.67 2.87 1.94
N MET A 97 3.55 3.50 0.76
CA MET A 97 4.25 4.77 0.49
C MET A 97 3.71 5.94 1.32
N LEU A 98 2.39 6.02 1.49
CA LEU A 98 1.79 7.05 2.34
C LEU A 98 2.25 6.89 3.79
N GLU A 99 2.38 5.66 4.26
CA GLU A 99 2.96 5.38 5.57
C GLU A 99 4.43 5.80 5.66
N VAL A 100 5.26 5.50 4.66
CA VAL A 100 6.66 6.00 4.60
C VAL A 100 6.72 7.52 4.70
N CYS A 101 5.82 8.24 4.01
CA CYS A 101 5.74 9.69 4.09
C CYS A 101 5.26 10.19 5.47
N ALA A 102 4.19 9.59 6.00
CA ALA A 102 3.59 9.96 7.28
C ALA A 102 4.57 9.80 8.45
N TYR A 103 5.40 8.74 8.43
CA TYR A 103 6.42 8.48 9.46
C TYR A 103 7.83 8.98 9.10
N GLY A 104 8.02 9.48 7.88
CA GLY A 104 9.29 10.06 7.44
C GLY A 104 9.61 11.41 8.11
N SER A 105 10.63 12.07 7.59
CA SER A 105 11.11 13.39 8.04
C SER A 105 10.04 14.48 8.01
N ALA A 106 10.40 15.71 8.41
CA ALA A 106 9.50 16.86 8.34
C ALA A 106 8.96 17.14 6.92
N ARG A 107 9.68 16.71 5.87
CA ARG A 107 9.22 16.78 4.48
C ARG A 107 8.54 15.49 4.00
N GLY A 108 8.43 14.46 4.84
CA GLY A 108 7.85 13.18 4.43
C GLY A 108 8.80 12.32 3.57
N ARG A 109 10.11 12.53 3.72
CA ARG A 109 11.15 11.68 3.11
C ARG A 109 11.55 10.59 4.09
N GLY A 110 11.82 9.39 3.62
CA GLY A 110 12.12 8.27 4.51
C GLY A 110 12.17 6.95 3.77
N GLN A 111 12.31 5.87 4.54
CA GLN A 111 12.28 4.51 4.03
C GLN A 111 11.66 3.57 5.05
N ARG A 112 10.94 2.55 4.57
CA ARG A 112 10.42 1.46 5.39
C ARG A 112 10.47 0.15 4.62
N LYS A 113 10.47 -0.95 5.37
CA LYS A 113 10.46 -2.30 4.81
C LYS A 113 9.12 -2.96 5.08
N TYR A 114 8.64 -3.71 4.10
CA TYR A 114 7.40 -4.48 4.15
C TYR A 114 7.67 -5.91 3.69
N ASP A 115 6.66 -6.77 3.81
CA ASP A 115 6.72 -8.16 3.31
C ASP A 115 7.93 -8.90 3.89
N SER A 116 8.01 -8.97 5.22
CA SER A 116 9.14 -9.57 5.96
C SER A 116 10.52 -9.00 5.62
N GLY A 117 10.58 -7.79 5.09
CA GLY A 117 11.82 -7.15 4.69
C GLY A 117 12.18 -7.32 3.22
N CYS A 118 11.32 -7.95 2.41
CA CYS A 118 11.56 -8.12 0.98
C CYS A 118 11.40 -6.81 0.20
N GLN A 119 10.42 -5.98 0.56
CA GLN A 119 10.10 -4.75 -0.16
C GLN A 119 10.65 -3.54 0.58
N HIS A 120 11.41 -2.70 -0.10
CA HIS A 120 12.09 -1.53 0.49
C HIS A 120 11.54 -0.26 -0.12
N PHE A 121 10.53 0.30 0.53
CA PHE A 121 9.89 1.53 0.09
C PHE A 121 10.72 2.73 0.52
N TRP A 122 11.00 3.65 -0.41
CA TRP A 122 11.79 4.84 -0.13
C TRP A 122 11.23 6.08 -0.83
N ILE A 123 11.43 7.23 -0.18
CA ILE A 123 11.07 8.57 -0.64
C ILE A 123 12.26 9.49 -0.35
N THR A 124 12.86 10.07 -1.39
CA THR A 124 14.04 10.93 -1.30
C THR A 124 13.83 12.23 -2.08
N ASN A 125 14.85 13.10 -2.09
CA ASN A 125 14.87 14.24 -3.01
C ASN A 125 15.21 13.72 -4.41
N GLY A 126 14.49 14.23 -5.41
CA GLY A 126 14.67 13.87 -6.82
C GLY A 126 15.39 14.94 -7.61
#